data_AF-A0AA35Q063-F1
#
_entry.id   AF-A0AA35Q063-F1
#
_cell.length_a   1.000
_cell.length_b   1.000
_cell.length_c   1.000
_cell.angle_alpha   90.00
_cell.angle_beta   90.00
_cell.angle_gamma   90.00
#
_symmetry.space_group_name_H-M   'P 1'
#
loop_
_entity.id
_entity.type
_entity.pdbx_description
1 polymer ?
#
loop_
_entity_poly.entity_id
_entity_poly.type
_entity_poly.pdbx_seq_one_letter_code
_entity_poly.pdbx_strand_id
1 'polypeptide(L)'
;MPPPLRNASGCCAHDTLYVDSSPEAAIAGFSRPAAHSRLEAATPSGRLTSTNADELATPAQVFNNPSVFPGPLVLPDDEIAQDPEDDDPQTFKEWFKYSRGPGRQITNRRKALYVIPPPDETNEVQSLMKGWAEPQVPRGQKVPSLPSGQLVAPTVEDLCDYLRAFYHPMEIKVFGPQYLWRSWTRNGTSSGSSTARSSKSRKGHDTYLGLEPAAPTGELVGVRYRPSLDGIAKQQLNLSDITDAMLAHIPPDAYSIVMLTHHDLYEDDEDDFCCGRAWGSSRVAIVSSFRYHPSLDRYSGIDREHMWPASHCRAYVDGLCQTTAEPPRKRGKKVKPPSVPTIPVGETSPLASAVRGASQYLVPRTTEDYSQLWMSRTARTMSHEIGHCMVLDHCSFFACVMQGTANLAEDARQPPYLCPICLQKLSNLVAPLIGKPTTPDIQMQFIQGQHEALARFCRRWPKVGMFAGLAAWMAQRLELMQSHMASQEADASEQPSPDDARAAPRNPPTRATRQPKSTALFAEWLDEGAD
;
A
#
# COMPACT_ATOMS: atom_id res chain seq x y z
N MET A 1 -7.49 -19.40 17.29
CA MET A 1 -6.46 -18.42 17.70
C MET A 1 -5.64 -18.98 18.86
N PRO A 2 -4.38 -19.36 18.63
CA PRO A 2 -3.44 -19.67 19.70
C PRO A 2 -3.08 -18.39 20.48
N PRO A 3 -2.75 -18.48 21.77
CA PRO A 3 -2.38 -17.31 22.57
C PRO A 3 -0.98 -16.82 22.17
N PRO A 4 -0.71 -15.50 22.19
CA PRO A 4 0.64 -15.00 21.97
C PRO A 4 1.59 -15.55 23.06
N LEU A 5 2.83 -15.83 22.67
CA LEU A 5 3.91 -16.25 23.58
C LEU A 5 4.17 -15.09 24.56
N ARG A 6 3.70 -15.23 25.80
CA ARG A 6 3.79 -14.18 26.83
C ARG A 6 5.07 -14.33 27.65
N ASN A 7 5.86 -13.26 27.74
CA ASN A 7 6.88 -13.11 28.77
C ASN A 7 6.24 -12.81 30.14
N ALA A 8 7.02 -12.95 31.22
CA ALA A 8 6.57 -12.77 32.61
C ALA A 8 5.97 -11.37 32.92
N SER A 9 6.15 -10.38 32.04
CA SER A 9 5.56 -9.04 32.07
C SER A 9 4.23 -8.89 31.30
N GLY A 10 3.77 -9.93 30.59
CA GLY A 10 2.52 -9.90 29.81
C GLY A 10 2.59 -9.20 28.45
N CYS A 11 3.67 -8.45 28.15
CA CYS A 11 3.93 -7.79 26.87
C CYS A 11 5.15 -8.43 26.15
N CYS A 12 5.14 -8.42 24.82
CA CYS A 12 6.25 -8.82 23.97
C CYS A 12 7.41 -7.81 24.09
N ALA A 13 8.64 -8.32 24.22
CA ALA A 13 9.83 -7.48 24.37
C ALA A 13 10.33 -6.90 23.02
N HIS A 14 9.92 -7.49 21.90
CA HIS A 14 10.33 -7.09 20.54
C HIS A 14 11.85 -7.09 20.32
N ASP A 15 12.61 -7.92 21.04
CA ASP A 15 14.09 -7.87 21.09
C ASP A 15 14.79 -8.10 19.74
N THR A 16 14.16 -8.89 18.86
CA THR A 16 14.72 -9.31 17.57
C THR A 16 13.68 -9.16 16.47
N LEU A 17 14.10 -8.63 15.33
CA LEU A 17 13.24 -8.35 14.17
C LEU A 17 13.70 -9.12 12.95
N TYR A 18 12.77 -9.70 12.20
CA TYR A 18 13.02 -10.18 10.85
C TYR A 18 13.17 -9.01 9.88
N VAL A 19 14.19 -9.08 9.03
CA VAL A 19 14.45 -8.07 7.98
C VAL A 19 14.22 -8.61 6.58
N ASP A 20 13.77 -9.85 6.47
CA ASP A 20 13.43 -10.50 5.20
C ASP A 20 12.10 -11.25 5.34
N SER A 21 11.66 -11.88 4.25
CA SER A 21 10.46 -12.72 4.25
C SER A 21 10.53 -13.80 5.33
N SER A 22 9.40 -14.05 5.97
CA SER A 22 9.33 -14.97 7.11
C SER A 22 9.68 -16.41 6.69
N PRO A 23 9.96 -17.31 7.66
CA PRO A 23 10.15 -18.73 7.37
C PRO A 23 9.01 -19.38 6.57
N GLU A 24 7.78 -18.86 6.68
CA GLU A 24 6.60 -19.36 5.94
C GLU A 24 6.74 -19.17 4.43
N ALA A 25 7.44 -18.13 3.96
CA ALA A 25 7.61 -17.90 2.53
C ALA A 25 8.16 -19.13 1.80
N ALA A 26 9.16 -19.78 2.39
CA ALA A 26 9.76 -20.99 1.83
C ALA A 26 8.81 -22.21 1.88
N ILE A 27 7.86 -22.23 2.81
CA ILE A 27 6.85 -23.29 2.94
C ILE A 27 5.75 -23.09 1.88
N ALA A 28 5.29 -21.85 1.72
CA ALA A 28 4.34 -21.47 0.69
C ALA A 28 4.92 -21.60 -0.73
N GLY A 29 6.24 -21.56 -0.89
CA GLY A 29 6.91 -21.62 -2.21
C GLY A 29 7.24 -20.23 -2.78
N PHE A 30 6.98 -19.17 -2.03
CA PHE A 30 7.39 -17.82 -2.38
C PHE A 30 8.90 -17.63 -2.19
N SER A 31 9.56 -17.07 -3.20
CA SER A 31 10.96 -16.66 -3.14
C SER A 31 11.09 -15.20 -3.50
N ARG A 32 11.46 -14.38 -2.51
CA ARG A 32 11.71 -12.95 -2.74
C ARG A 32 12.79 -12.75 -3.82
N PRO A 33 12.58 -11.85 -4.79
CA PRO A 33 13.58 -11.55 -5.80
C PRO A 33 14.94 -11.15 -5.21
N ALA A 34 16.02 -11.70 -5.80
CA ALA A 34 17.38 -11.45 -5.36
C ALA A 34 17.75 -9.97 -5.45
N ALA A 35 18.77 -9.55 -4.69
CA ALA A 35 19.15 -8.14 -4.59
C ALA A 35 19.49 -7.50 -5.95
N HIS A 36 20.18 -8.22 -6.84
CA HIS A 36 20.45 -7.76 -8.19
C HIS A 36 19.16 -7.58 -9.01
N SER A 37 18.24 -8.54 -8.95
CA SER A 37 16.97 -8.49 -9.68
C SER A 37 16.08 -7.34 -9.20
N ARG A 38 16.11 -7.04 -7.89
CA ARG A 38 15.43 -5.86 -7.32
C ARG A 38 15.99 -4.55 -7.84
N LEU A 39 17.31 -4.45 -8.01
CA LEU A 39 17.94 -3.29 -8.64
C LEU A 39 17.54 -3.18 -10.12
N GLU A 40 17.59 -4.28 -10.87
CA GLU A 40 17.16 -4.32 -12.28
C GLU A 40 15.70 -3.92 -12.45
N ALA A 41 14.83 -4.38 -11.55
CA ALA A 41 13.42 -4.04 -11.54
C ALA A 41 13.16 -2.55 -11.30
N ALA A 42 14.12 -1.80 -10.74
CA ALA A 42 14.01 -0.36 -10.58
C ALA A 42 14.41 0.42 -11.86
N THR A 43 15.09 -0.21 -12.82
CA THR A 43 15.63 0.50 -13.99
C THR A 43 14.64 0.57 -15.16
N PRO A 44 14.67 1.63 -15.98
CA PRO A 44 13.87 1.73 -17.21
C PRO A 44 14.09 0.59 -18.21
N SER A 45 15.31 0.04 -18.27
CA SER A 45 15.68 -1.00 -19.23
C SER A 45 15.33 -2.42 -18.75
N GLY A 46 15.14 -2.60 -17.44
CA GLY A 46 15.05 -3.91 -16.79
C GLY A 46 16.37 -4.68 -16.78
N ARG A 47 17.50 -3.97 -16.88
CA ARG A 47 18.86 -4.52 -16.84
C ARG A 47 19.75 -3.60 -16.02
N LEU A 48 20.78 -4.13 -15.39
CA LEU A 48 21.79 -3.35 -14.68
C LEU A 48 23.04 -3.19 -15.57
N THR A 49 23.46 -1.96 -15.80
CA THR A 49 24.74 -1.62 -16.43
C THR A 49 25.53 -0.76 -15.45
N SER A 50 26.85 -0.66 -15.63
CA SER A 50 27.69 0.20 -14.79
C SER A 50 27.29 1.68 -14.86
N THR A 51 26.52 2.09 -15.86
CA THR A 51 26.09 3.48 -16.07
C THR A 51 24.68 3.77 -15.55
N ASN A 52 23.78 2.78 -15.50
CA ASN A 52 22.39 3.01 -15.13
C ASN A 52 22.07 2.77 -13.64
N ALA A 53 23.02 2.22 -12.88
CA ALA A 53 22.90 2.11 -11.43
C ALA A 53 22.91 3.50 -10.77
N ASP A 54 23.69 4.44 -11.33
CA ASP A 54 23.77 5.83 -10.89
C ASP A 54 22.56 6.68 -11.35
N GLU A 55 21.69 6.12 -12.20
CA GLU A 55 20.45 6.77 -12.66
C GLU A 55 19.26 6.54 -11.69
N LEU A 56 19.46 5.83 -10.59
CA LEU A 56 18.42 5.58 -9.59
C LEU A 56 18.39 6.68 -8.54
N ALA A 57 17.20 7.17 -8.22
CA ALA A 57 17.02 8.15 -7.14
C ALA A 57 17.34 7.57 -5.76
N THR A 58 17.15 6.26 -5.57
CA THR A 58 17.55 5.57 -4.33
C THR A 58 18.89 4.87 -4.55
N PRO A 59 19.91 5.05 -3.71
CA PRO A 59 21.24 4.47 -3.94
C PRO A 59 21.21 2.95 -3.86
N ALA A 60 22.04 2.28 -4.66
CA ALA A 60 22.05 0.82 -4.73
C ALA A 60 22.35 0.13 -3.38
N GLN A 61 23.12 0.77 -2.48
CA GLN A 61 23.36 0.21 -1.14
C GLN A 61 22.07 0.10 -0.31
N VAL A 62 21.09 0.98 -0.56
CA VAL A 62 19.79 0.97 0.15
C VAL A 62 18.94 -0.22 -0.28
N PHE A 63 18.95 -0.60 -1.55
CA PHE A 63 18.29 -1.82 -2.04
C PHE A 63 18.84 -3.09 -1.38
N ASN A 64 20.14 -3.06 -1.07
CA ASN A 64 20.87 -4.16 -0.45
C ASN A 64 20.84 -4.12 1.08
N ASN A 65 20.21 -3.12 1.70
CA ASN A 65 20.11 -3.00 3.15
C ASN A 65 18.69 -3.40 3.64
N PRO A 66 18.49 -4.66 4.09
CA PRO A 66 17.18 -5.15 4.49
C PRO A 66 16.65 -4.49 5.78
N SER A 67 17.51 -3.85 6.57
CA SER A 67 17.09 -3.12 7.78
C SER A 67 16.43 -1.75 7.47
N VAL A 68 16.61 -1.26 6.24
CA VAL A 68 15.98 -0.03 5.73
C VAL A 68 14.63 -0.37 5.12
N PHE A 69 14.63 -1.28 4.15
CA PHE A 69 13.43 -1.82 3.52
C PHE A 69 13.45 -3.36 3.64
N PRO A 70 12.71 -3.93 4.60
CA PRO A 70 12.68 -5.37 4.80
C PRO A 70 11.99 -6.09 3.64
N GLY A 71 12.15 -7.41 3.58
CA GLY A 71 11.34 -8.26 2.69
C GLY A 71 9.85 -8.19 3.01
N PRO A 72 8.99 -8.53 2.05
CA PRO A 72 7.56 -8.67 2.33
C PRO A 72 7.40 -9.72 3.44
N LEU A 73 6.61 -9.39 4.44
CA LEU A 73 6.26 -10.38 5.45
C LEU A 73 5.25 -11.33 4.81
N VAL A 74 5.51 -12.63 4.92
CA VAL A 74 4.65 -13.71 4.39
C VAL A 74 4.33 -14.61 5.56
N LEU A 75 3.09 -14.67 6.02
CA LEU A 75 2.63 -15.53 7.10
C LEU A 75 1.55 -16.49 6.58
N PRO A 76 1.15 -17.51 7.36
CA PRO A 76 0.05 -18.37 6.97
C PRO A 76 -1.21 -17.56 6.68
N ASP A 77 -1.95 -17.96 5.65
CA ASP A 77 -3.17 -17.30 5.17
C ASP A 77 -2.98 -15.87 4.61
N ASP A 78 -1.75 -15.41 4.39
CA ASP A 78 -1.45 -14.17 3.64
C ASP A 78 -1.64 -14.38 2.13
N GLU A 79 -1.92 -13.30 1.39
CA GLU A 79 -2.11 -13.36 -0.08
C GLU A 79 -0.94 -14.09 -0.76
N ILE A 80 0.29 -13.66 -0.46
CA ILE A 80 1.53 -14.26 -0.97
C ILE A 80 1.69 -15.73 -0.58
N ALA A 81 1.17 -16.13 0.58
CA ALA A 81 1.25 -17.52 1.02
C ALA A 81 0.20 -18.41 0.34
N GLN A 82 -0.94 -17.85 -0.04
CA GLN A 82 -2.03 -18.56 -0.70
C GLN A 82 -1.73 -18.76 -2.20
N ASP A 83 -1.29 -17.70 -2.89
CA ASP A 83 -1.10 -17.68 -4.34
C ASP A 83 0.29 -17.14 -4.75
N PRO A 84 1.39 -17.81 -4.34
CA PRO A 84 2.76 -17.32 -4.55
C PRO A 84 3.16 -17.18 -6.03
N GLU A 85 2.44 -17.83 -6.95
CA GLU A 85 2.68 -17.76 -8.40
C GLU A 85 2.05 -16.50 -9.03
N ASP A 86 1.01 -15.93 -8.42
CA ASP A 86 0.32 -14.74 -8.92
C ASP A 86 0.93 -13.42 -8.40
N ASP A 87 1.94 -13.52 -7.53
CA ASP A 87 2.59 -12.41 -6.84
C ASP A 87 3.81 -11.81 -7.55
N ASP A 88 3.90 -12.02 -8.88
CA ASP A 88 4.95 -11.44 -9.72
C ASP A 88 4.88 -9.90 -9.67
N PRO A 89 5.85 -9.24 -9.01
CA PRO A 89 5.73 -7.82 -8.75
C PRO A 89 6.04 -7.00 -10.00
N GLN A 90 5.18 -6.04 -10.32
CA GLN A 90 5.36 -5.14 -11.46
C GLN A 90 6.72 -4.44 -11.40
N THR A 91 7.54 -4.56 -12.44
CA THR A 91 8.82 -3.85 -12.58
C THR A 91 8.59 -2.38 -12.98
N PHE A 92 9.63 -1.55 -12.84
CA PHE A 92 9.60 -0.18 -13.37
C PHE A 92 9.41 -0.17 -14.88
N LYS A 93 10.03 -1.11 -15.62
CA LYS A 93 9.90 -1.21 -17.07
C LYS A 93 8.46 -1.47 -17.53
N GLU A 94 7.77 -2.40 -16.89
CA GLU A 94 6.37 -2.71 -17.17
C GLU A 94 5.47 -1.53 -16.81
N TRP A 95 5.67 -0.99 -15.60
CA TRP A 95 5.00 0.22 -15.15
C TRP A 95 5.16 1.37 -16.16
N PHE A 96 6.38 1.63 -16.63
CA PHE A 96 6.69 2.72 -17.54
C PHE A 96 6.00 2.56 -18.90
N LYS A 97 5.92 1.33 -19.41
CA LYS A 97 5.14 1.03 -20.63
C LYS A 97 3.65 1.30 -20.41
N TYR A 98 3.11 0.85 -19.28
CA TYR A 98 1.68 0.92 -19.00
C TYR A 98 1.22 2.35 -18.60
N SER A 99 2.06 3.11 -17.90
CA SER A 99 1.78 4.48 -17.44
C SER A 99 1.74 5.49 -18.59
N ARG A 100 2.38 5.18 -19.73
CA ARG A 100 2.30 5.99 -20.97
C ARG A 100 1.00 5.83 -21.74
N GLY A 101 0.10 4.94 -21.28
CA GLY A 101 -1.22 4.79 -21.87
C GLY A 101 -2.08 6.06 -21.80
N PRO A 102 -3.11 6.18 -22.65
CA PRO A 102 -4.00 7.35 -22.68
C PRO A 102 -4.57 7.67 -21.30
N GLY A 103 -4.42 8.91 -20.87
CA GLY A 103 -5.00 9.43 -19.63
C GLY A 103 -4.32 9.00 -18.32
N ARG A 104 -3.19 8.31 -18.38
CA ARG A 104 -2.49 7.79 -17.18
C ARG A 104 -1.30 8.63 -16.73
N GLN A 105 -0.96 9.65 -17.50
CA GLN A 105 0.08 10.62 -17.16
C GLN A 105 -0.51 11.79 -16.36
N ILE A 106 0.25 12.24 -15.35
CA ILE A 106 0.00 13.53 -14.72
C ILE A 106 0.36 14.63 -15.74
N THR A 107 -0.44 15.68 -15.80
CA THR A 107 -0.19 16.83 -16.68
C THR A 107 -0.57 18.12 -15.97
N ASN A 108 -0.17 19.27 -16.51
CA ASN A 108 -0.59 20.57 -15.96
C ASN A 108 -2.11 20.76 -15.91
N ARG A 109 -2.85 20.03 -16.77
CA ARG A 109 -4.32 20.04 -16.80
C ARG A 109 -4.94 18.98 -15.90
N ARG A 110 -4.20 17.93 -15.52
CA ARG A 110 -4.68 16.75 -14.78
C ARG A 110 -3.65 16.40 -13.70
N LYS A 111 -3.81 16.96 -12.51
CA LYS A 111 -2.77 16.97 -11.46
C LYS A 111 -3.28 16.86 -10.03
N ALA A 112 -4.60 16.91 -9.82
CA ALA A 112 -5.19 16.87 -8.50
C ALA A 112 -5.70 15.46 -8.15
N LEU A 113 -5.63 15.11 -6.88
CA LEU A 113 -6.35 13.98 -6.31
C LEU A 113 -7.58 14.50 -5.58
N TYR A 114 -8.73 13.90 -5.83
CA TYR A 114 -9.96 14.26 -5.13
C TYR A 114 -10.36 13.18 -4.14
N VAL A 115 -10.71 13.61 -2.93
CA VAL A 115 -11.39 12.79 -1.94
C VAL A 115 -12.86 13.17 -1.95
N ILE A 116 -13.71 12.20 -2.24
CA ILE A 116 -15.17 12.31 -2.16
C ILE A 116 -15.58 11.92 -0.73
N PRO A 117 -16.27 12.81 0.01
CA PRO A 117 -16.81 12.48 1.32
C PRO A 117 -17.81 11.32 1.28
N PRO A 118 -18.05 10.65 2.43
CA PRO A 118 -19.16 9.72 2.58
C PRO A 118 -20.47 10.39 2.14
N PRO A 119 -21.31 9.71 1.31
CA PRO A 119 -22.56 10.29 0.88
C PRO A 119 -23.52 10.50 2.07
N ASP A 120 -24.25 11.62 2.07
CA ASP A 120 -25.25 11.92 3.10
C ASP A 120 -26.56 11.16 2.84
N GLU A 121 -27.26 10.84 3.91
CA GLU A 121 -28.56 10.17 3.85
C GLU A 121 -29.70 11.20 3.77
N THR A 122 -30.51 11.14 2.71
CA THR A 122 -31.76 11.91 2.67
C THR A 122 -32.78 11.36 3.66
N ASN A 123 -33.75 12.19 4.07
CA ASN A 123 -34.83 11.79 4.98
C ASN A 123 -35.62 10.55 4.52
N GLU A 124 -35.63 10.26 3.21
CA GLU A 124 -36.31 9.11 2.62
C GLU A 124 -35.66 7.77 3.02
N VAL A 125 -34.34 7.75 3.25
CA VAL A 125 -33.56 6.52 3.47
C VAL A 125 -32.97 6.38 4.88
N GLN A 126 -32.97 7.44 5.69
CA GLN A 126 -32.41 7.42 7.05
C GLN A 126 -32.95 6.28 7.93
N SER A 127 -34.26 6.00 7.85
CA SER A 127 -34.87 4.89 8.62
C SER A 127 -34.39 3.53 8.13
N LEU A 128 -34.23 3.38 6.81
CA LEU A 128 -33.77 2.15 6.16
C LEU A 128 -32.29 1.88 6.47
N MET A 129 -31.45 2.90 6.35
CA MET A 129 -29.99 2.83 6.51
C MET A 129 -29.53 2.87 7.96
N LYS A 130 -30.45 2.97 8.91
CA LYS A 130 -30.16 3.09 10.34
C LYS A 130 -29.23 1.98 10.86
N GLY A 131 -28.02 2.38 11.23
CA GLY A 131 -26.98 1.52 11.80
C GLY A 131 -26.36 0.55 10.79
N TRP A 132 -26.38 0.87 9.48
CA TRP A 132 -25.60 0.14 8.48
C TRP A 132 -24.10 0.41 8.62
N ALA A 133 -23.73 1.58 9.16
CA ALA A 133 -22.34 1.94 9.50
C ALA A 133 -21.87 1.41 10.87
N GLU A 134 -22.71 0.68 11.60
CA GLU A 134 -22.38 0.14 12.93
C GLU A 134 -22.06 -1.36 12.84
N PRO A 135 -20.83 -1.79 13.15
CA PRO A 135 -20.48 -3.21 13.13
C PRO A 135 -21.12 -3.98 14.28
N GLN A 136 -21.56 -5.20 13.98
CA GLN A 136 -22.10 -6.15 14.93
C GLN A 136 -21.07 -7.24 15.18
N VAL A 137 -20.76 -7.51 16.45
CA VAL A 137 -19.92 -8.66 16.80
C VAL A 137 -20.83 -9.90 16.91
N PRO A 138 -20.54 -11.02 16.21
CA PRO A 138 -21.41 -12.18 16.20
C PRO A 138 -21.58 -12.78 17.60
N ARG A 139 -22.76 -13.35 17.88
CA ARG A 139 -23.07 -13.94 19.19
C ARG A 139 -22.06 -15.04 19.55
N GLY A 140 -21.54 -14.99 20.77
CA GLY A 140 -20.56 -15.95 21.28
C GLY A 140 -19.10 -15.57 21.01
N GLN A 141 -18.85 -14.56 20.16
CA GLN A 141 -17.52 -13.98 20.01
C GLN A 141 -17.24 -12.95 21.10
N LYS A 142 -16.00 -12.92 21.59
CA LYS A 142 -15.60 -11.95 22.61
C LYS A 142 -15.35 -10.59 21.94
N VAL A 143 -16.03 -9.55 22.42
CA VAL A 143 -15.74 -8.17 22.01
C VAL A 143 -14.44 -7.73 22.70
N PRO A 144 -13.53 -7.02 22.01
CA PRO A 144 -12.42 -6.34 22.68
C PRO A 144 -12.94 -5.40 23.76
N SER A 145 -12.28 -5.34 24.91
CA SER A 145 -12.57 -4.33 25.93
C SER A 145 -12.16 -2.95 25.39
N LEU A 146 -13.12 -2.22 24.83
CA LEU A 146 -12.96 -0.83 24.42
C LEU A 146 -13.26 0.11 25.59
N PRO A 147 -12.63 1.29 25.65
CA PRO A 147 -12.95 2.31 26.65
C PRO A 147 -14.41 2.76 26.54
N SER A 148 -14.96 3.24 27.67
CA SER A 148 -16.31 3.81 27.71
C SER A 148 -16.36 5.13 26.93
N GLY A 149 -16.85 5.10 25.70
CA GLY A 149 -17.01 6.27 24.85
C GLY A 149 -17.34 5.89 23.41
N GLN A 150 -17.96 6.80 22.67
CA GLN A 150 -18.21 6.61 21.25
C GLN A 150 -16.91 6.87 20.47
N LEU A 151 -16.52 5.91 19.63
CA LEU A 151 -15.41 6.09 18.70
C LEU A 151 -15.82 7.05 17.58
N VAL A 152 -14.87 7.86 17.13
CA VAL A 152 -15.06 8.81 16.04
C VAL A 152 -14.55 8.17 14.76
N ALA A 153 -15.39 8.17 13.71
CA ALA A 153 -15.02 7.64 12.41
C ALA A 153 -13.95 8.52 11.73
N PRO A 154 -13.15 7.95 10.80
CA PRO A 154 -12.15 8.71 10.05
C PRO A 154 -12.80 9.89 9.31
N THR A 155 -12.25 11.09 9.49
CA THR A 155 -12.74 12.29 8.81
C THR A 155 -12.08 12.47 7.45
N VAL A 156 -12.77 13.12 6.52
CA VAL A 156 -12.23 13.44 5.19
C VAL A 156 -11.06 14.40 5.31
N GLU A 157 -11.11 15.32 6.27
CA GLU A 157 -10.08 16.31 6.55
C GLU A 157 -8.76 15.66 6.96
N ASP A 158 -8.81 14.74 7.93
CA ASP A 158 -7.62 14.02 8.42
C ASP A 158 -7.02 13.11 7.33
N LEU A 159 -7.88 12.43 6.56
CA LEU A 159 -7.45 11.62 5.42
C LEU A 159 -6.81 12.48 4.32
N CYS A 160 -7.40 13.62 3.97
CA CYS A 160 -6.80 14.55 3.03
C CYS A 160 -5.43 15.03 3.50
N ASP A 161 -5.28 15.34 4.78
CA ASP A 161 -4.00 15.75 5.36
C ASP A 161 -2.92 14.66 5.27
N TYR A 162 -3.28 13.41 5.54
CA TYR A 162 -2.37 12.28 5.37
C TYR A 162 -1.98 12.10 3.90
N LEU A 163 -2.96 12.11 2.99
CA LEU A 163 -2.72 11.94 1.56
C LEU A 163 -1.88 13.08 0.96
N ARG A 164 -2.01 14.32 1.47
CA ARG A 164 -1.14 15.46 1.07
C ARG A 164 0.30 15.19 1.41
N ALA A 165 0.56 14.55 2.55
CA ALA A 165 1.90 14.16 2.95
C ALA A 165 2.40 12.96 2.14
N PHE A 166 1.54 11.94 1.97
CA PHE A 166 1.88 10.70 1.28
C PHE A 166 2.16 10.89 -0.21
N TYR A 167 1.30 11.63 -0.91
CA TYR A 167 1.44 11.93 -2.34
C TYR A 167 1.98 13.33 -2.61
N HIS A 168 2.70 13.93 -1.65
CA HIS A 168 3.45 15.16 -1.89
C HIS A 168 4.17 15.08 -3.25
N PRO A 169 4.24 16.13 -4.08
CA PRO A 169 3.62 17.46 -3.92
C PRO A 169 2.21 17.55 -4.55
N MET A 170 1.53 16.44 -4.83
CA MET A 170 0.22 16.48 -5.48
C MET A 170 -0.79 17.27 -4.67
N GLU A 171 -1.66 17.99 -5.38
CA GLU A 171 -2.75 18.74 -4.78
C GLU A 171 -3.88 17.78 -4.38
N ILE A 172 -4.25 17.76 -3.10
CA ILE A 172 -5.39 16.97 -2.60
C ILE A 172 -6.56 17.90 -2.30
N LYS A 173 -7.69 17.64 -2.98
CA LYS A 173 -8.93 18.41 -2.90
C LYS A 173 -10.07 17.57 -2.33
N VAL A 174 -10.95 18.20 -1.58
CA VAL A 174 -12.24 17.59 -1.25
C VAL A 174 -13.20 17.85 -2.41
N PHE A 175 -13.92 16.83 -2.84
CA PHE A 175 -14.91 16.95 -3.92
C PHE A 175 -16.12 17.76 -3.46
N GLY A 176 -16.57 18.70 -4.30
CA GLY A 176 -17.50 19.77 -3.92
C GLY A 176 -19.00 19.45 -4.02
N PRO A 177 -19.50 18.70 -5.03
CA PRO A 177 -20.85 18.15 -4.94
C PRO A 177 -20.90 17.01 -3.92
N GLN A 178 -21.70 17.17 -2.86
CA GLN A 178 -21.94 16.10 -1.90
C GLN A 178 -22.75 14.98 -2.59
N TYR A 179 -22.37 13.72 -2.41
CA TYR A 179 -23.22 12.61 -2.85
C TYR A 179 -24.34 12.37 -1.84
N LEU A 180 -25.51 11.96 -2.33
CA LEU A 180 -26.70 11.70 -1.52
C LEU A 180 -27.23 10.29 -1.77
N TRP A 181 -27.54 9.57 -0.69
CA TRP A 181 -28.36 8.36 -0.72
C TRP A 181 -29.84 8.73 -0.77
N ARG A 182 -30.56 8.16 -1.73
CA ARG A 182 -31.99 8.37 -1.98
C ARG A 182 -32.75 7.07 -2.17
N SER A 183 -34.07 7.15 -2.09
CA SER A 183 -34.92 6.03 -2.44
C SER A 183 -34.75 5.67 -3.94
N TRP A 184 -34.65 4.38 -4.24
CA TRP A 184 -34.61 3.92 -5.63
C TRP A 184 -36.01 3.67 -6.17
N THR A 185 -36.36 4.31 -7.29
CA THR A 185 -37.59 4.04 -8.03
C THR A 185 -37.27 3.69 -9.48
N ARG A 186 -37.53 2.44 -9.86
CA ARG A 186 -37.34 1.99 -11.25
C ARG A 186 -38.64 2.23 -12.00
N ASN A 187 -38.64 3.13 -12.98
CA ASN A 187 -39.77 3.42 -13.88
C ASN A 187 -41.13 3.66 -13.18
N GLY A 188 -41.20 4.60 -12.24
CA GLY A 188 -42.48 5.11 -11.74
C GLY A 188 -43.26 4.21 -10.79
N THR A 189 -42.74 3.04 -10.41
CA THR A 189 -43.25 2.30 -9.25
C THR A 189 -42.30 2.51 -8.09
N SER A 190 -42.75 3.27 -7.10
CA SER A 190 -42.08 3.38 -5.81
C SER A 190 -41.92 1.99 -5.19
N SER A 191 -40.72 1.70 -4.69
CA SER A 191 -40.40 0.47 -3.95
C SER A 191 -40.99 0.48 -2.52
N GLY A 192 -42.22 1.00 -2.39
CA GLY A 192 -42.99 1.03 -1.16
C GLY A 192 -44.22 0.13 -1.29
N SER A 193 -44.31 -0.86 -0.39
CA SER A 193 -45.43 -1.81 -0.20
C SER A 193 -45.40 -3.08 -1.06
N SER A 194 -44.77 -4.13 -0.52
CA SER A 194 -45.08 -5.50 -0.90
C SER A 194 -46.18 -6.07 -0.01
N THR A 195 -47.44 -5.83 -0.40
CA THR A 195 -48.52 -6.79 -0.10
C THR A 195 -48.60 -7.81 -1.23
N ALA A 196 -48.71 -9.07 -0.83
CA ALA A 196 -48.57 -10.28 -1.64
C ALA A 196 -49.29 -10.29 -3.01
N ARG A 197 -48.64 -10.89 -4.01
CA ARG A 197 -49.15 -12.06 -4.76
C ARG A 197 -48.14 -12.61 -5.77
N SER A 198 -47.69 -13.83 -5.48
CA SER A 198 -47.37 -14.96 -6.37
C SER A 198 -47.14 -14.69 -7.86
N SER A 199 -45.89 -14.88 -8.31
CA SER A 199 -45.59 -15.74 -9.45
C SER A 199 -44.18 -16.35 -9.30
N LYS A 200 -44.06 -17.65 -9.62
CA LYS A 200 -42.82 -18.42 -9.55
C LYS A 200 -41.84 -17.91 -10.61
N SER A 201 -40.85 -17.11 -10.21
CA SER A 201 -39.66 -16.79 -10.98
C SER A 201 -38.44 -16.84 -10.06
N ARG A 202 -37.26 -17.13 -10.61
CA ARG A 202 -36.01 -17.44 -9.89
C ARG A 202 -35.63 -16.36 -8.86
N LYS A 203 -35.08 -16.82 -7.72
CA LYS A 203 -34.75 -16.10 -6.49
C LYS A 203 -33.71 -14.98 -6.70
N GLY A 204 -33.96 -13.84 -6.03
CA GLY A 204 -33.09 -12.66 -5.96
C GLY A 204 -33.89 -11.40 -6.22
N HIS A 205 -34.58 -10.86 -5.21
CA HIS A 205 -35.05 -9.47 -5.32
C HIS A 205 -33.82 -8.59 -5.11
N ASP A 206 -33.20 -8.12 -6.19
CA ASP A 206 -32.13 -7.13 -6.07
C ASP A 206 -32.73 -5.87 -5.42
N THR A 207 -32.29 -5.60 -4.20
CA THR A 207 -32.64 -4.40 -3.44
C THR A 207 -31.68 -3.28 -3.78
N TYR A 208 -32.21 -2.07 -3.98
CA TYR A 208 -31.43 -0.93 -4.48
C TYR A 208 -31.64 0.33 -3.62
N LEU A 209 -30.58 1.12 -3.51
CA LEU A 209 -30.60 2.54 -3.14
C LEU A 209 -30.23 3.38 -4.35
N GLY A 210 -30.66 4.63 -4.38
CA GLY A 210 -30.18 5.59 -5.36
C GLY A 210 -28.98 6.36 -4.82
N LEU A 211 -27.95 6.52 -5.64
CA LEU A 211 -26.80 7.39 -5.39
C LEU A 211 -26.78 8.51 -6.43
N GLU A 212 -26.79 9.75 -5.96
CA GLU A 212 -26.82 10.94 -6.81
C GLU A 212 -25.78 11.96 -6.30
N PRO A 213 -24.94 12.55 -7.16
CA PRO A 213 -24.17 13.73 -6.78
C PRO A 213 -25.09 14.94 -6.74
N ALA A 214 -24.98 15.79 -5.71
CA ALA A 214 -25.80 17.01 -5.53
C ALA A 214 -25.58 18.09 -6.60
N ALA A 215 -24.88 17.78 -7.69
CA ALA A 215 -24.80 18.61 -8.89
C ALA A 215 -26.11 18.49 -9.71
N PRO A 216 -26.47 19.49 -10.52
CA PRO A 216 -27.73 19.52 -11.27
C PRO A 216 -27.74 18.62 -12.52
N THR A 217 -27.27 17.36 -12.40
CA THR A 217 -27.37 16.35 -13.46
C THR A 217 -28.67 15.53 -13.35
N GLY A 218 -29.20 15.34 -12.14
CA GLY A 218 -30.43 14.58 -11.91
C GLY A 218 -30.32 13.09 -12.23
N GLU A 219 -29.09 12.58 -12.39
CA GLU A 219 -28.81 11.18 -12.69
C GLU A 219 -28.68 10.37 -11.40
N LEU A 220 -29.73 9.61 -11.10
CA LEU A 220 -29.76 8.67 -9.99
C LEU A 220 -29.22 7.31 -10.45
N VAL A 221 -28.13 6.84 -9.84
CA VAL A 221 -27.55 5.51 -10.11
C VAL A 221 -28.02 4.52 -9.05
N GLY A 222 -28.45 3.33 -9.48
CA GLY A 222 -28.97 2.31 -8.59
C GLY A 222 -27.83 1.46 -8.02
N VAL A 223 -27.65 1.51 -6.70
CA VAL A 223 -26.64 0.73 -5.96
C VAL A 223 -27.31 -0.44 -5.27
N ARG A 224 -26.91 -1.66 -5.62
CA ARG A 224 -27.36 -2.88 -4.96
C ARG A 224 -26.87 -2.91 -3.52
N TYR A 225 -27.71 -3.44 -2.64
CA TYR A 225 -27.32 -3.76 -1.28
C TYR A 225 -27.84 -5.14 -0.87
N ARG A 226 -27.14 -5.79 0.06
CA ARG A 226 -27.50 -7.11 0.60
C ARG A 226 -27.11 -7.23 2.08
N PRO A 227 -27.71 -8.15 2.86
CA PRO A 227 -27.18 -8.49 4.18
C PRO A 227 -25.74 -9.01 4.07
N SER A 228 -24.88 -8.68 5.03
CA SER A 228 -23.52 -9.27 5.02
C SER A 228 -23.57 -10.78 5.21
N LEU A 229 -22.70 -11.49 4.48
CA LEU A 229 -22.63 -12.95 4.54
C LEU A 229 -22.15 -13.44 5.92
N ASP A 230 -21.26 -12.67 6.55
CA ASP A 230 -20.69 -12.99 7.86
C ASP A 230 -21.48 -12.40 9.04
N GLY A 231 -22.53 -11.62 8.78
CA GLY A 231 -23.40 -11.02 9.78
C GLY A 231 -22.78 -9.86 10.57
N ILE A 232 -21.62 -9.35 10.16
CA ILE A 232 -20.95 -8.21 10.83
C ILE A 232 -21.62 -6.89 10.47
N ALA A 233 -21.97 -6.69 9.20
CA ALA A 233 -22.73 -5.53 8.77
C ALA A 233 -24.21 -5.86 8.65
N LYS A 234 -25.09 -4.91 9.00
CA LYS A 234 -26.52 -5.08 8.75
C LYS A 234 -26.79 -5.26 7.26
N GLN A 235 -26.11 -4.45 6.44
CA GLN A 235 -26.16 -4.47 4.99
C GLN A 235 -24.80 -4.06 4.43
N GLN A 236 -24.49 -4.53 3.22
CA GLN A 236 -23.32 -4.18 2.43
C GLN A 236 -23.80 -3.52 1.13
N LEU A 237 -23.04 -2.56 0.62
CA LEU A 237 -23.29 -1.90 -0.66
C LEU A 237 -22.38 -2.48 -1.74
N ASN A 238 -22.90 -2.64 -2.96
CA ASN A 238 -22.10 -3.10 -4.08
C ASN A 238 -21.16 -1.98 -4.57
N LEU A 239 -19.85 -2.24 -4.56
CA LEU A 239 -18.85 -1.23 -4.93
C LEU A 239 -18.81 -0.94 -6.43
N SER A 240 -19.17 -1.90 -7.29
CA SER A 240 -19.17 -1.70 -8.75
C SER A 240 -20.24 -0.69 -9.15
N ASP A 241 -21.43 -0.78 -8.55
CA ASP A 241 -22.53 0.15 -8.82
C ASP A 241 -22.20 1.59 -8.32
N ILE A 242 -21.47 1.72 -7.21
CA ILE A 242 -21.00 3.04 -6.72
C ILE A 242 -20.02 3.67 -7.71
N THR A 243 -19.12 2.87 -8.29
CA THR A 243 -18.14 3.34 -9.27
C THR A 243 -18.81 3.90 -10.52
N ASP A 244 -19.90 3.29 -10.98
CA ASP A 244 -20.66 3.80 -12.11
C ASP A 244 -21.17 5.24 -11.86
N ALA A 245 -21.61 5.55 -10.64
CA ALA A 245 -22.00 6.90 -10.25
C ALA A 245 -20.83 7.90 -10.25
N MET A 246 -19.66 7.44 -9.79
CA MET A 246 -18.45 8.26 -9.71
C MET A 246 -17.87 8.60 -11.09
N LEU A 247 -17.90 7.65 -12.03
CA LEU A 247 -17.33 7.80 -13.37
C LEU A 247 -17.99 8.93 -14.17
N ALA A 248 -19.27 9.20 -13.91
CA ALA A 248 -20.02 10.28 -14.56
C ALA A 248 -19.59 11.70 -14.13
N HIS A 249 -18.88 11.83 -13.00
CA HIS A 249 -18.66 13.13 -12.35
C HIS A 249 -17.19 13.42 -11.99
N ILE A 250 -16.24 12.89 -12.77
CA ILE A 250 -14.80 13.15 -12.57
C ILE A 250 -14.47 14.62 -12.88
N PRO A 251 -13.90 15.39 -11.93
CA PRO A 251 -13.46 16.77 -12.20
C PRO A 251 -12.46 16.83 -13.36
N PRO A 252 -12.51 17.86 -14.23
CA PRO A 252 -11.63 17.95 -15.40
C PRO A 252 -10.13 17.93 -15.07
N ASP A 253 -9.73 18.42 -13.89
CA ASP A 253 -8.35 18.47 -13.43
C ASP A 253 -7.95 17.30 -12.51
N ALA A 254 -8.88 16.39 -12.22
CA ALA A 254 -8.62 15.21 -11.41
C ALA A 254 -7.74 14.21 -12.18
N TYR A 255 -6.57 13.92 -11.62
CA TYR A 255 -5.81 12.72 -11.98
C TYR A 255 -6.56 11.47 -11.52
N SER A 256 -6.92 11.43 -10.24
CA SER A 256 -7.71 10.35 -9.65
C SER A 256 -8.73 10.91 -8.68
N ILE A 257 -9.80 10.16 -8.48
CA ILE A 257 -10.78 10.38 -7.42
C ILE A 257 -10.88 9.15 -6.53
N VAL A 258 -11.17 9.34 -5.25
CA VAL A 258 -11.41 8.25 -4.30
C VAL A 258 -12.59 8.61 -3.39
N MET A 259 -13.54 7.70 -3.20
CA MET A 259 -14.66 7.88 -2.26
C MET A 259 -14.37 7.18 -0.94
N LEU A 260 -14.57 7.92 0.16
CA LEU A 260 -14.67 7.32 1.49
C LEU A 260 -16.13 6.91 1.72
N THR A 261 -16.36 5.73 2.31
CA THR A 261 -17.65 5.35 2.87
C THR A 261 -17.48 4.77 4.28
N HIS A 262 -18.53 4.90 5.09
CA HIS A 262 -18.62 4.28 6.42
C HIS A 262 -19.48 3.00 6.40
N HIS A 263 -19.99 2.61 5.22
CA HIS A 263 -20.76 1.40 5.02
C HIS A 263 -19.87 0.25 4.55
N ASP A 264 -20.24 -0.97 4.92
CA ASP A 264 -19.56 -2.17 4.44
C ASP A 264 -19.78 -2.37 2.93
N LEU A 265 -18.80 -2.96 2.24
CA LEU A 265 -18.83 -3.13 0.78
C LEU A 265 -18.66 -4.59 0.38
N TYR A 266 -19.12 -4.92 -0.83
CA TYR A 266 -18.85 -6.17 -1.52
C TYR A 266 -18.74 -5.93 -3.03
N GLU A 267 -18.02 -6.79 -3.76
CA GLU A 267 -17.88 -6.69 -5.22
C GLU A 267 -18.79 -7.67 -5.96
N ASP A 268 -18.76 -8.95 -5.59
CA ASP A 268 -19.59 -10.01 -6.18
C ASP A 268 -20.27 -10.93 -5.14
N ASP A 269 -20.99 -11.94 -5.64
CA ASP A 269 -21.81 -12.83 -4.83
C ASP A 269 -21.00 -13.78 -3.92
N GLU A 270 -19.73 -14.01 -4.23
CA GLU A 270 -18.83 -14.90 -3.49
C GLU A 270 -17.95 -14.14 -2.48
N ASP A 271 -17.75 -12.84 -2.65
CA ASP A 271 -16.98 -12.01 -1.72
C ASP A 271 -17.67 -11.91 -0.35
N ASP A 272 -16.93 -12.12 0.74
CA ASP A 272 -17.45 -11.83 2.09
C ASP A 272 -17.59 -10.31 2.32
N PHE A 273 -16.56 -9.53 1.98
CA PHE A 273 -16.54 -8.06 2.04
C PHE A 273 -15.33 -7.49 1.28
N CYS A 274 -15.33 -6.18 1.05
CA CYS A 274 -14.18 -5.46 0.50
C CYS A 274 -13.91 -4.17 1.31
N CYS A 275 -12.66 -3.95 1.72
CA CYS A 275 -12.27 -2.72 2.44
C CYS A 275 -11.91 -1.57 1.49
N GLY A 276 -11.44 -1.89 0.29
CA GLY A 276 -10.97 -0.93 -0.69
C GLY A 276 -10.87 -1.59 -2.05
N ARG A 277 -11.25 -0.85 -3.10
CA ARG A 277 -11.08 -1.30 -4.48
C ARG A 277 -10.75 -0.12 -5.38
N ALA A 278 -9.78 -0.33 -6.26
CA ALA A 278 -9.42 0.61 -7.30
C ALA A 278 -9.67 0.04 -8.70
N TRP A 279 -10.15 0.90 -9.60
CA TRP A 279 -10.16 0.67 -11.03
C TRP A 279 -9.05 1.53 -11.64
N GLY A 280 -7.80 1.04 -11.55
CA GLY A 280 -6.60 1.82 -11.86
C GLY A 280 -6.61 2.48 -13.26
N SER A 281 -7.16 1.81 -14.27
CA SER A 281 -7.33 2.38 -15.62
C SER A 281 -8.28 3.59 -15.65
N SER A 282 -9.32 3.55 -14.85
CA SER A 282 -10.32 4.62 -14.72
C SER A 282 -9.89 5.71 -13.72
N ARG A 283 -8.91 5.41 -12.86
CA ARG A 283 -8.38 6.29 -11.79
C ARG A 283 -9.46 6.68 -10.79
N VAL A 284 -10.22 5.65 -10.39
CA VAL A 284 -11.29 5.73 -9.41
C VAL A 284 -11.04 4.66 -8.36
N ALA A 285 -11.22 5.02 -7.10
CA ALA A 285 -11.16 4.09 -5.99
C ALA A 285 -12.30 4.32 -5.00
N ILE A 286 -12.68 3.28 -4.26
CA ILE A 286 -13.61 3.37 -3.14
C ILE A 286 -12.95 2.71 -1.94
N VAL A 287 -13.03 3.34 -0.77
CA VAL A 287 -12.50 2.81 0.49
C VAL A 287 -13.59 2.86 1.55
N SER A 288 -13.83 1.72 2.18
CA SER A 288 -14.67 1.62 3.37
C SER A 288 -13.83 1.63 4.64
N SER A 289 -14.23 2.49 5.57
CA SER A 289 -13.71 2.47 6.93
C SER A 289 -14.37 1.41 7.82
N PHE A 290 -15.50 0.81 7.41
CA PHE A 290 -16.38 0.00 8.27
C PHE A 290 -15.64 -1.13 8.99
N ARG A 291 -14.90 -1.93 8.23
CA ARG A 291 -14.20 -3.13 8.71
C ARG A 291 -12.94 -2.83 9.54
N TYR A 292 -12.47 -1.59 9.52
CA TYR A 292 -11.35 -1.13 10.34
C TYR A 292 -11.76 -0.69 11.75
N HIS A 293 -13.06 -0.70 12.06
CA HIS A 293 -13.56 -0.31 13.37
C HIS A 293 -12.95 -1.17 14.49
N PRO A 294 -12.35 -0.58 15.54
CA PRO A 294 -11.59 -1.32 16.55
C PRO A 294 -12.35 -2.39 17.35
N SER A 295 -13.69 -2.38 17.34
CA SER A 295 -14.49 -3.47 17.94
C SER A 295 -14.33 -4.80 17.21
N LEU A 296 -13.89 -4.78 15.95
CA LEU A 296 -13.72 -5.96 15.12
C LEU A 296 -12.35 -6.62 15.26
N ASP A 297 -11.36 -5.98 15.88
CA ASP A 297 -9.98 -6.47 15.91
C ASP A 297 -9.84 -7.93 16.34
N ARG A 298 -10.60 -8.34 17.36
CA ARG A 298 -10.57 -9.73 17.84
C ARG A 298 -11.24 -10.71 16.87
N TYR A 299 -12.31 -10.28 16.21
CA TYR A 299 -12.97 -11.08 15.16
C TYR A 299 -12.04 -11.25 13.96
N SER A 300 -11.41 -10.15 13.55
CA SER A 300 -10.52 -10.05 12.40
C SER A 300 -9.10 -10.58 12.64
N GLY A 301 -8.81 -11.17 13.81
CA GLY A 301 -7.49 -11.73 14.11
C GLY A 301 -6.36 -10.70 14.29
N ILE A 302 -6.68 -9.42 14.45
CA ILE A 302 -5.68 -8.35 14.55
C ILE A 302 -5.03 -8.38 15.93
N ASP A 303 -3.72 -8.65 15.96
CA ASP A 303 -2.89 -8.47 17.14
C ASP A 303 -2.33 -7.04 17.19
N ARG A 304 -2.92 -6.21 18.04
CA ARG A 304 -2.52 -4.79 18.21
C ARG A 304 -1.07 -4.62 18.61
N GLU A 305 -0.52 -5.54 19.40
CA GLU A 305 0.87 -5.46 19.84
C GLU A 305 1.86 -5.66 18.68
N HIS A 306 1.43 -6.34 17.62
CA HIS A 306 2.27 -6.72 16.48
C HIS A 306 1.75 -6.17 15.14
N MET A 307 1.02 -5.06 15.15
CA MET A 307 0.79 -4.25 13.95
C MET A 307 2.10 -3.64 13.47
N TRP A 308 2.16 -3.17 12.22
CA TRP A 308 3.35 -2.47 11.74
C TRP A 308 3.71 -1.29 12.66
N PRO A 309 4.98 -1.11 13.08
CA PRO A 309 6.19 -1.82 12.62
C PRO A 309 6.56 -3.09 13.41
N ALA A 310 5.88 -3.39 14.51
CA ALA A 310 6.15 -4.55 15.37
C ALA A 310 5.78 -5.89 14.72
N SER A 311 5.10 -5.89 13.57
CA SER A 311 4.80 -7.06 12.75
C SER A 311 6.04 -7.87 12.35
N HIS A 312 7.22 -7.24 12.32
CA HIS A 312 8.51 -7.90 12.07
C HIS A 312 9.10 -8.60 13.31
N CYS A 313 8.43 -8.57 14.46
CA CYS A 313 8.92 -9.22 15.67
C CYS A 313 9.10 -10.72 15.47
N ARG A 314 10.32 -11.21 15.71
CA ARG A 314 10.64 -12.62 15.53
C ARG A 314 9.76 -13.54 16.37
N ALA A 315 9.56 -13.24 17.66
CA ALA A 315 8.78 -14.10 18.55
C ALA A 315 7.32 -14.23 18.10
N TYR A 316 6.74 -13.14 17.59
CA TYR A 316 5.39 -13.12 17.03
C TYR A 316 5.31 -13.94 15.74
N VAL A 317 6.20 -13.65 14.78
CA VAL A 317 6.28 -14.35 13.49
C VAL A 317 6.50 -15.85 13.69
N ASP A 318 7.48 -16.23 14.51
CA ASP A 318 7.77 -17.63 14.84
C ASP A 318 6.56 -18.32 15.47
N GLY A 319 5.81 -17.60 16.33
CA GLY A 319 4.58 -18.10 16.94
C GLY A 319 3.49 -18.40 15.91
N LEU A 320 3.29 -17.50 14.94
CA LEU A 320 2.28 -17.70 13.89
C LEU A 320 2.65 -18.85 12.95
N CYS A 321 3.89 -18.88 12.43
CA CYS A 321 4.37 -19.97 11.56
C CYS A 321 4.32 -21.35 12.22
N GLN A 322 4.54 -21.44 13.55
CA GLN A 322 4.50 -22.71 14.27
C GLN A 322 3.08 -23.27 14.43
N THR A 323 2.08 -22.41 14.49
CA THR A 323 0.71 -22.80 14.85
C THR A 323 -0.09 -23.43 13.70
N THR A 324 0.37 -23.24 12.48
CA THR A 324 -0.25 -23.74 11.24
C THR A 324 0.46 -24.95 10.65
N ALA A 325 1.64 -25.32 11.18
CA ALA A 325 2.36 -26.51 10.74
C ALA A 325 1.55 -27.79 11.05
N GLU A 326 0.93 -28.41 10.04
CA GLU A 326 0.37 -29.77 10.19
C GLU A 326 1.49 -30.75 10.60
N PRO A 327 1.19 -31.75 11.47
CA PRO A 327 2.15 -32.81 11.73
C PRO A 327 2.46 -33.55 10.41
N PRO A 328 3.74 -33.78 10.08
CA PRO A 328 4.12 -34.25 8.76
C PRO A 328 3.46 -35.60 8.43
N ARG A 329 2.57 -35.60 7.43
CA ARG A 329 2.07 -36.82 6.80
C ARG A 329 3.20 -37.45 5.98
N LYS A 330 3.90 -38.41 6.61
CA LYS A 330 5.08 -39.17 6.16
C LYS A 330 6.40 -38.60 6.66
N ARG A 331 7.26 -39.52 7.13
CA ARG A 331 8.67 -39.28 7.52
C ARG A 331 9.50 -38.85 6.30
N GLY A 332 9.30 -37.64 5.82
CA GLY A 332 10.23 -36.94 4.93
C GLY A 332 11.44 -36.45 5.72
N LYS A 333 12.59 -36.26 5.05
CA LYS A 333 13.78 -35.63 5.66
C LYS A 333 13.36 -34.31 6.31
N LYS A 334 13.68 -34.11 7.59
CA LYS A 334 13.58 -32.80 8.26
C LYS A 334 14.47 -31.82 7.49
N VAL A 335 13.89 -31.06 6.57
CA VAL A 335 14.55 -29.89 6.00
C VAL A 335 14.63 -28.87 7.14
N LYS A 336 15.84 -28.46 7.51
CA LYS A 336 15.97 -27.34 8.46
C LYS A 336 15.36 -26.12 7.78
N PRO A 337 14.44 -25.38 8.43
CA PRO A 337 13.96 -24.13 7.87
C PRO A 337 15.17 -23.22 7.61
N PRO A 338 15.20 -22.49 6.49
CA PRO A 338 16.30 -21.60 6.15
C PRO A 338 16.50 -20.58 7.28
N SER A 339 17.75 -20.24 7.59
CA SER A 339 18.03 -19.16 8.54
C SER A 339 17.66 -17.83 7.91
N VAL A 340 16.52 -17.27 8.32
CA VAL A 340 16.06 -15.96 7.85
C VAL A 340 16.85 -14.85 8.59
N PRO A 341 17.38 -13.83 7.90
CA PRO A 341 18.12 -12.74 8.53
C PRO A 341 17.30 -11.97 9.58
N THR A 342 17.95 -11.63 10.68
CA THR A 342 17.37 -10.85 11.78
C THR A 342 18.32 -9.78 12.29
N ILE A 343 17.77 -8.72 12.88
CA ILE A 343 18.53 -7.69 13.60
C ILE A 343 18.01 -7.53 15.04
N PRO A 344 18.85 -7.15 16.01
CA PRO A 344 18.38 -6.74 17.32
C PRO A 344 17.65 -5.38 17.23
N VAL A 345 16.60 -5.19 18.02
CA VAL A 345 15.87 -3.91 18.08
C VAL A 345 16.70 -2.76 18.65
N GLY A 346 17.86 -3.06 19.26
CA GLY A 346 18.84 -2.05 19.70
C GLY A 346 19.74 -1.51 18.59
N GLU A 347 19.71 -2.10 17.38
CA GLU A 347 20.54 -1.65 16.25
C GLU A 347 20.10 -0.28 15.71
N THR A 348 21.05 0.51 15.21
CA THR A 348 20.75 1.78 14.53
C THR A 348 20.35 1.51 13.08
N SER A 349 19.06 1.22 12.87
CA SER A 349 18.47 1.05 11.54
C SER A 349 17.05 1.63 11.47
N PRO A 350 16.54 1.97 10.27
CA PRO A 350 15.18 2.50 10.14
C PRO A 350 14.10 1.59 10.73
N LEU A 351 14.13 0.27 10.48
CA LEU A 351 13.13 -0.65 11.02
C LEU A 351 13.21 -0.74 12.56
N ALA A 352 14.42 -0.83 13.12
CA ALA A 352 14.59 -0.87 14.57
C ALA A 352 14.15 0.45 15.23
N SER A 353 14.47 1.60 14.62
CA SER A 353 13.97 2.92 15.03
C SER A 353 12.44 3.00 14.99
N ALA A 354 11.81 2.41 13.96
CA ALA A 354 10.35 2.35 13.86
C ALA A 354 9.73 1.60 15.05
N VAL A 355 10.22 0.39 15.36
CA VAL A 355 9.72 -0.42 16.49
C VAL A 355 9.93 0.30 17.82
N ARG A 356 11.10 0.89 18.04
CA ARG A 356 11.37 1.69 19.26
C ARG A 356 10.42 2.88 19.37
N GLY A 357 10.21 3.62 18.28
CA GLY A 357 9.31 4.78 18.24
C GLY A 357 7.85 4.40 18.48
N ALA A 358 7.41 3.24 18.00
CA ALA A 358 6.04 2.76 18.18
C ALA A 358 5.78 2.10 19.55
N SER A 359 6.81 1.58 20.22
CA SER A 359 6.72 0.66 21.38
C SER A 359 5.73 1.07 22.48
N GLN A 360 5.62 2.37 22.79
CA GLN A 360 4.73 2.88 23.86
C GLN A 360 3.25 2.97 23.42
N TYR A 361 3.00 2.90 22.11
CA TYR A 361 1.74 3.24 21.44
C TYR A 361 1.19 2.12 20.55
N LEU A 362 1.79 0.93 20.59
CA LEU A 362 1.31 -0.26 19.86
C LEU A 362 -0.11 -0.64 20.29
N VAL A 363 -0.41 -0.55 21.59
CA VAL A 363 -1.74 -0.83 22.15
C VAL A 363 -2.44 0.48 22.54
N PRO A 364 -3.54 0.86 21.87
CA PRO A 364 -4.32 2.05 22.22
C PRO A 364 -4.94 1.93 23.61
N ARG A 365 -5.03 3.05 24.34
CA ARG A 365 -5.48 3.07 25.75
C ARG A 365 -6.78 3.83 25.95
N THR A 366 -6.96 4.93 25.23
CA THR A 366 -8.10 5.83 25.36
C THR A 366 -9.04 5.74 24.16
N THR A 367 -10.30 6.18 24.31
CA THR A 367 -11.28 6.27 23.21
C THR A 367 -10.71 7.03 22.02
N GLU A 368 -9.98 8.12 22.30
CA GLU A 368 -9.28 8.91 21.30
C GLU A 368 -8.24 8.07 20.55
N ASP A 369 -7.33 7.38 21.26
CA ASP A 369 -6.30 6.53 20.62
C ASP A 369 -6.93 5.46 19.70
N TYR A 370 -8.10 4.92 20.06
CA TYR A 370 -8.84 3.97 19.22
C TYR A 370 -9.44 4.62 17.97
N SER A 371 -10.01 5.82 18.07
CA SER A 371 -10.48 6.58 16.91
C SER A 371 -9.31 6.90 15.96
N GLN A 372 -8.16 7.29 16.51
CA GLN A 372 -6.96 7.58 15.72
C GLN A 372 -6.36 6.32 15.08
N LEU A 373 -6.41 5.16 15.76
CA LEU A 373 -6.06 3.86 15.16
C LEU A 373 -6.97 3.56 13.96
N TRP A 374 -8.28 3.78 14.11
CA TRP A 374 -9.25 3.56 13.04
C TRP A 374 -8.97 4.46 11.81
N MET A 375 -8.71 5.75 12.05
CA MET A 375 -8.25 6.69 11.01
C MET A 375 -7.01 6.13 10.31
N SER A 376 -6.00 5.71 11.07
CA SER A 376 -4.70 5.33 10.53
C SER A 376 -4.77 4.13 9.58
N ARG A 377 -5.59 3.13 9.90
CA ARG A 377 -5.85 1.97 9.03
C ARG A 377 -6.50 2.39 7.72
N THR A 378 -7.55 3.21 7.83
CA THR A 378 -8.27 3.75 6.66
C THR A 378 -7.34 4.57 5.76
N ALA A 379 -6.47 5.40 6.35
CA ALA A 379 -5.51 6.22 5.63
C ALA A 379 -4.50 5.39 4.83
N ARG A 380 -3.98 4.31 5.44
CA ARG A 380 -3.07 3.36 4.79
C ARG A 380 -3.73 2.67 3.60
N THR A 381 -4.95 2.14 3.77
CA THR A 381 -5.70 1.51 2.66
C THR A 381 -6.02 2.51 1.56
N MET A 382 -6.37 3.73 1.90
CA MET A 382 -6.62 4.78 0.90
C MET A 382 -5.37 5.14 0.08
N SER A 383 -4.19 5.14 0.71
CA SER A 383 -2.91 5.22 -0.01
C SER A 383 -2.58 3.98 -0.83
N HIS A 384 -3.10 2.81 -0.49
CA HIS A 384 -2.96 1.62 -1.33
C HIS A 384 -3.83 1.77 -2.60
N GLU A 385 -5.12 2.07 -2.44
CA GLU A 385 -6.04 2.19 -3.57
C GLU A 385 -5.69 3.34 -4.53
N ILE A 386 -5.26 4.50 -4.01
CA ILE A 386 -4.76 5.57 -4.88
C ILE A 386 -3.47 5.13 -5.59
N GLY A 387 -2.65 4.26 -4.98
CA GLY A 387 -1.48 3.68 -5.62
C GLY A 387 -1.83 2.92 -6.91
N HIS A 388 -2.91 2.15 -6.88
CA HIS A 388 -3.47 1.52 -8.09
C HIS A 388 -3.94 2.54 -9.13
N CYS A 389 -4.56 3.64 -8.70
CA CYS A 389 -4.88 4.76 -9.59
C CYS A 389 -3.62 5.47 -10.17
N MET A 390 -2.48 5.35 -9.50
CA MET A 390 -1.14 5.75 -9.96
C MET A 390 -0.42 4.67 -10.78
N VAL A 391 -1.17 3.66 -11.24
CA VAL A 391 -0.69 2.61 -12.13
C VAL A 391 0.26 1.62 -11.43
N LEU A 392 0.31 1.62 -10.10
CA LEU A 392 1.10 0.68 -9.31
C LEU A 392 0.29 -0.61 -9.11
N ASP A 393 0.86 -1.77 -9.42
CA ASP A 393 0.27 -3.07 -9.05
C ASP A 393 0.72 -3.48 -7.64
N HIS A 394 0.26 -4.64 -7.17
CA HIS A 394 0.76 -5.24 -5.94
C HIS A 394 2.30 -5.40 -5.99
N CYS A 395 2.94 -5.32 -4.82
CA CYS A 395 4.39 -5.30 -4.70
C CYS A 395 4.91 -6.26 -3.63
N SER A 396 5.64 -7.28 -4.09
CA SER A 396 6.31 -8.31 -3.27
C SER A 396 7.84 -8.18 -3.26
N PHE A 397 8.42 -7.08 -3.79
CA PHE A 397 9.88 -6.87 -3.76
C PHE A 397 10.43 -6.57 -2.35
N PHE A 398 9.63 -5.89 -1.55
CA PHE A 398 9.93 -5.38 -0.21
C PHE A 398 8.60 -5.28 0.55
N ALA A 399 8.65 -5.16 1.88
CA ALA A 399 7.50 -4.65 2.61
C ALA A 399 7.12 -3.26 2.03
N CYS A 400 5.87 -3.10 1.62
CA CYS A 400 5.39 -1.94 0.88
C CYS A 400 3.90 -1.72 1.17
N VAL A 401 3.43 -0.48 1.17
CA VAL A 401 2.00 -0.20 1.26
C VAL A 401 1.22 -0.84 0.10
N MET A 402 1.89 -1.08 -1.04
CA MET A 402 1.34 -1.75 -2.20
C MET A 402 1.44 -3.26 -2.13
N GLN A 403 1.82 -3.87 -0.99
CA GLN A 403 1.68 -5.32 -0.86
C GLN A 403 0.19 -5.68 -0.83
N GLY A 404 -0.17 -6.77 -1.50
CA GLY A 404 -1.52 -7.34 -1.43
C GLY A 404 -1.89 -7.75 0.00
N THR A 405 -3.19 -7.87 0.25
CA THR A 405 -3.73 -8.28 1.54
C THR A 405 -4.96 -9.18 1.35
N ALA A 406 -4.90 -10.41 1.84
CA ALA A 406 -6.03 -11.35 1.82
C ALA A 406 -6.99 -11.13 3.00
N ASN A 407 -6.53 -10.49 4.08
CA ASN A 407 -7.35 -10.29 5.29
C ASN A 407 -6.89 -9.07 6.12
N LEU A 408 -7.72 -8.67 7.08
CA LEU A 408 -7.48 -7.49 7.94
C LEU A 408 -6.27 -7.65 8.89
N ALA A 409 -5.92 -8.87 9.30
CA ALA A 409 -4.74 -9.11 10.14
C ALA A 409 -3.45 -8.96 9.32
N GLU A 410 -3.47 -9.34 8.06
CA GLU A 410 -2.42 -9.04 7.10
C GLU A 410 -2.34 -7.53 6.81
N ASP A 411 -3.48 -6.87 6.55
CA ASP A 411 -3.50 -5.43 6.28
C ASP A 411 -2.86 -4.61 7.41
N ALA A 412 -3.12 -4.99 8.66
CA ALA A 412 -2.58 -4.34 9.85
C ALA A 412 -1.05 -4.49 10.01
N ARG A 413 -0.41 -5.42 9.30
CA ARG A 413 1.03 -5.71 9.39
C ARG A 413 1.87 -5.01 8.33
N GLN A 414 1.27 -4.45 7.29
CA GLN A 414 2.01 -3.80 6.21
C GLN A 414 2.45 -2.37 6.56
N PRO A 415 3.57 -1.89 5.97
CA PRO A 415 4.05 -0.54 6.20
C PRO A 415 3.22 0.55 5.52
N PRO A 416 3.10 1.74 6.12
CA PRO A 416 2.50 2.94 5.51
C PRO A 416 3.52 3.73 4.66
N TYR A 417 4.37 3.06 3.87
CA TYR A 417 5.34 3.68 2.97
C TYR A 417 5.48 2.91 1.65
N LEU A 418 5.99 3.58 0.61
CA LEU A 418 6.39 2.93 -0.65
C LEU A 418 7.83 2.42 -0.57
N CYS A 419 8.09 1.24 -1.11
CA CYS A 419 9.45 0.71 -1.26
C CYS A 419 10.24 1.49 -2.35
N PRO A 420 11.57 1.32 -2.45
CA PRO A 420 12.39 2.04 -3.42
C PRO A 420 11.93 1.93 -4.88
N ILE A 421 11.38 0.77 -5.27
CA ILE A 421 10.90 0.53 -6.64
C ILE A 421 9.60 1.31 -6.88
N CYS A 422 8.65 1.24 -5.94
CA CYS A 422 7.41 2.01 -6.06
C CYS A 422 7.64 3.52 -5.93
N LEU A 423 8.62 3.96 -5.13
CA LEU A 423 9.07 5.36 -5.10
C LEU A 423 9.67 5.80 -6.44
N GLN A 424 10.45 4.95 -7.10
CA GLN A 424 11.00 5.24 -8.43
C GLN A 424 9.88 5.41 -9.46
N LYS A 425 8.85 4.54 -9.44
CA LYS A 425 7.66 4.67 -10.29
C LYS A 425 6.90 5.97 -10.01
N LEU A 426 6.60 6.24 -8.73
CA LEU A 426 5.85 7.43 -8.34
C LEU A 426 6.61 8.72 -8.67
N SER A 427 7.90 8.80 -8.37
CA SER A 427 8.72 9.99 -8.67
C SER A 427 8.76 10.31 -10.16
N ASN A 428 8.78 9.28 -11.01
CA ASN A 428 8.66 9.43 -12.46
C ASN A 428 7.26 9.86 -12.90
N LEU A 429 6.20 9.38 -12.22
CA LEU A 429 4.82 9.78 -12.54
C LEU A 429 4.57 11.26 -12.24
N VAL A 430 5.06 11.73 -11.09
CA VAL A 430 4.89 13.11 -10.62
C VAL A 430 5.93 14.08 -11.19
N ALA A 431 6.85 13.60 -12.04
CA ALA A 431 7.84 14.41 -12.77
C ALA A 431 7.32 15.76 -13.29
N PRO A 432 6.11 15.86 -13.90
CA PRO A 432 5.56 17.13 -14.36
C PRO A 432 5.33 18.19 -13.27
N LEU A 433 5.27 17.79 -12.00
CA LEU A 433 5.05 18.67 -10.84
C LEU A 433 6.36 19.09 -10.15
N ILE A 434 7.42 18.31 -10.29
CA ILE A 434 8.69 18.51 -9.57
C ILE A 434 9.81 19.09 -10.44
N GLY A 435 9.72 18.99 -11.77
CA GLY A 435 10.68 19.58 -12.71
C GLY A 435 11.05 18.65 -13.87
N LYS A 436 11.27 19.22 -15.06
CA LYS A 436 11.70 18.50 -16.28
C LYS A 436 13.01 19.08 -16.84
N PRO A 437 13.97 18.26 -17.31
CA PRO A 437 13.98 16.79 -17.25
C PRO A 437 14.15 16.29 -15.82
N THR A 438 13.58 15.13 -15.52
CA THR A 438 13.70 14.51 -14.20
C THR A 438 15.05 13.79 -14.11
N THR A 439 15.95 14.31 -13.29
CA THR A 439 17.24 13.68 -12.97
C THR A 439 17.12 12.85 -11.68
N PRO A 440 18.04 11.92 -11.42
CA PRO A 440 18.09 11.19 -10.14
C PRO A 440 18.12 12.14 -8.93
N ASP A 441 18.84 13.27 -9.03
CA ASP A 441 18.90 14.29 -7.97
C ASP A 441 17.54 14.94 -7.70
N ILE A 442 16.81 15.31 -8.75
CA ILE A 442 15.45 15.88 -8.62
C ILE A 442 14.52 14.85 -7.99
N GLN A 443 14.65 13.58 -8.35
CA GLN A 443 13.86 12.50 -7.75
C GLN A 443 14.24 12.25 -6.28
N MET A 444 15.52 12.33 -5.94
CA MET A 444 15.99 12.21 -4.57
C MET A 444 15.43 13.34 -3.70
N GLN A 445 15.54 14.58 -4.16
CA GLN A 445 14.98 15.76 -3.47
C GLN A 445 13.46 15.62 -3.29
N PHE A 446 12.77 15.10 -4.31
CA PHE A 446 11.36 14.79 -4.24
C PHE A 446 11.04 13.74 -3.16
N ILE A 447 11.75 12.61 -3.16
CA ILE A 447 11.59 11.54 -2.17
C ILE A 447 11.84 12.11 -0.77
N GLN A 448 12.88 12.93 -0.61
CA GLN A 448 13.17 13.60 0.66
C GLN A 448 12.00 14.50 1.11
N GLY A 449 11.48 15.34 0.23
CA GLY A 449 10.34 16.21 0.52
C GLY A 449 9.08 15.44 0.93
N GLN A 450 8.82 14.29 0.29
CA GLN A 450 7.74 13.38 0.69
C GLN A 450 7.98 12.79 2.09
N HIS A 451 9.20 12.32 2.38
CA HIS A 451 9.56 11.77 3.69
C HIS A 451 9.43 12.83 4.80
N GLU A 452 9.86 14.06 4.53
CA GLU A 452 9.70 15.19 5.45
C GLU A 452 8.22 15.55 5.67
N ALA A 453 7.40 15.55 4.61
CA ALA A 453 5.97 15.82 4.73
C ALA A 453 5.27 14.74 5.58
N LEU A 454 5.55 13.47 5.33
CA LEU A 454 5.05 12.35 6.14
C LEU A 454 5.51 12.43 7.59
N ALA A 455 6.79 12.73 7.84
CA ALA A 455 7.31 12.89 9.19
C ALA A 455 6.61 14.03 9.94
N ARG A 456 6.36 15.18 9.27
CA ARG A 456 5.59 16.29 9.85
C ARG A 456 4.16 15.90 10.17
N PHE A 457 3.49 15.18 9.27
CA PHE A 457 2.14 14.65 9.53
C PHE A 457 2.14 13.74 10.76
N CYS A 458 3.01 12.72 10.78
CA CYS A 458 3.02 11.69 11.82
C CYS A 458 3.30 12.25 13.22
N ARG A 459 4.13 13.29 13.34
CA ARG A 459 4.40 13.96 14.62
C ARG A 459 3.18 14.64 15.25
N ARG A 460 2.12 14.92 14.47
CA ARG A 460 0.83 15.40 14.99
C ARG A 460 -0.03 14.28 15.60
N TRP A 461 0.30 13.02 15.31
CA TRP A 461 -0.43 11.83 15.76
C TRP A 461 0.48 10.89 16.57
N PRO A 462 1.20 11.37 17.61
CA PRO A 462 2.26 10.61 18.26
C PRO A 462 1.77 9.39 19.04
N LYS A 463 0.46 9.27 19.29
CA LYS A 463 -0.14 8.15 20.03
C LYS A 463 -0.67 7.02 19.16
N VAL A 464 -0.53 7.14 17.83
CA VAL A 464 -0.83 6.06 16.90
C VAL A 464 0.46 5.29 16.64
N GLY A 465 0.53 4.01 17.06
CA GLY A 465 1.73 3.19 16.91
C GLY A 465 2.32 3.20 15.49
N MET A 466 1.47 3.08 14.47
CA MET A 466 1.89 3.16 13.07
C MET A 466 2.54 4.51 12.73
N PHE A 467 1.96 5.64 13.12
CA PHE A 467 2.53 6.96 12.81
C PHE A 467 3.75 7.28 13.66
N ALA A 468 3.78 6.90 14.93
CA ALA A 468 4.96 7.03 15.78
C ALA A 468 6.14 6.23 15.21
N GLY A 469 5.89 5.00 14.76
CA GLY A 469 6.87 4.16 14.07
C GLY A 469 7.33 4.76 12.74
N LEU A 470 6.40 5.25 11.91
CA LEU A 470 6.73 5.90 10.63
C LEU A 470 7.57 7.15 10.83
N ALA A 471 7.24 8.00 11.81
CA ALA A 471 8.02 9.19 12.13
C ALA A 471 9.48 8.85 12.50
N ALA A 472 9.68 7.80 13.30
CA ALA A 472 11.02 7.34 13.69
C ALA A 472 11.78 6.68 12.53
N TRP A 473 11.10 5.89 11.70
CA TRP A 473 11.66 5.32 10.47
C TRP A 473 12.13 6.44 9.53
N MET A 474 11.27 7.44 9.29
CA MET A 474 11.54 8.59 8.42
C MET A 474 12.71 9.43 8.94
N ALA A 475 12.81 9.66 10.25
CA ALA A 475 13.94 10.39 10.84
C ALA A 475 15.28 9.71 10.51
N GLN A 476 15.38 8.39 10.74
CA GLN A 476 16.58 7.63 10.40
C GLN A 476 16.86 7.63 8.90
N ARG A 477 15.81 7.55 8.07
CA ARG A 477 15.96 7.56 6.61
C ARG A 477 16.46 8.89 6.07
N LEU A 478 15.95 10.00 6.60
CA LEU A 478 16.38 11.35 6.22
C LEU A 478 17.86 11.57 6.60
N GLU A 479 18.30 11.11 7.77
CA GLU A 479 19.72 11.15 8.16
C GLU A 479 20.62 10.37 7.19
N LEU A 480 20.19 9.18 6.77
CA LEU A 480 20.93 8.37 5.79
C LEU A 480 21.00 9.06 4.42
N MET A 481 19.91 9.72 3.98
CA MET A 481 19.89 10.47 2.73
C MET A 481 20.82 11.68 2.78
N GLN A 482 20.77 12.45 3.87
CA GLN A 482 21.64 13.62 4.07
C GLN A 482 23.12 13.22 4.11
N SER A 483 23.44 12.12 4.79
CA SER A 483 24.82 11.60 4.85
C SER A 483 25.33 11.18 3.47
N HIS A 484 24.47 10.55 2.66
CA HIS A 484 24.83 10.16 1.29
C HIS A 484 25.07 11.39 0.40
N MET A 485 24.17 12.38 0.45
CA MET A 485 24.32 13.62 -0.31
C MET A 485 25.61 14.37 0.06
N ALA A 486 25.91 14.48 1.35
CA ALA A 486 27.15 15.11 1.83
C ALA A 486 28.41 14.36 1.35
N SER A 487 28.38 13.03 1.28
CA SER A 487 29.51 12.25 0.75
C SER A 487 29.74 12.47 -0.74
N GLN A 488 28.67 12.62 -1.53
CA GLN A 488 28.80 12.92 -2.96
C GLN A 488 29.33 14.33 -3.23
N GLU A 489 28.92 15.32 -2.42
CA GLU A 489 29.46 16.69 -2.50
C GLU A 489 30.96 16.73 -2.17
N ALA A 490 31.39 15.97 -1.15
CA ALA A 490 32.80 15.85 -0.79
C ALA A 490 33.63 15.22 -1.94
N ASP A 491 33.18 14.09 -2.48
CA ASP A 491 33.84 13.41 -3.61
C ASP A 491 33.93 14.31 -4.86
N ALA A 492 32.88 15.11 -5.13
CA ALA A 492 32.88 16.07 -6.24
C ALA A 492 33.85 17.24 -6.01
N SER A 493 34.07 17.64 -4.74
CA SER A 493 35.02 18.71 -4.37
C SER A 493 36.48 18.26 -4.35
N GLU A 494 36.74 16.95 -4.23
CA GLU A 494 38.09 16.36 -4.26
C GLU A 494 38.55 15.97 -5.68
N GLN A 495 37.70 16.09 -6.71
CA GLN A 495 38.16 15.92 -8.09
C GLN A 495 39.09 17.08 -8.50
N PRO A 496 40.31 16.78 -8.99
CA PRO A 496 41.27 17.82 -9.37
C PRO A 496 40.67 18.74 -10.42
N SER A 497 40.93 20.05 -10.30
CA SER A 497 40.44 21.03 -11.27
C SER A 497 40.97 20.68 -12.67
N PRO A 498 40.27 21.06 -13.75
CA PRO A 498 40.77 20.86 -15.11
C PRO A 498 42.18 21.45 -15.36
N ASP A 499 42.59 22.42 -14.53
CA ASP A 499 43.91 23.03 -14.56
C ASP A 499 44.98 22.15 -13.88
N ASP A 500 44.62 21.39 -12.84
CA ASP A 500 45.54 20.44 -12.18
C ASP A 500 45.79 19.18 -13.04
N ALA A 501 44.81 18.77 -13.84
CA ALA A 501 44.95 17.66 -14.80
C ALA A 501 45.90 17.99 -15.98
N ARG A 502 46.20 19.28 -16.23
CA ARG A 502 47.15 19.72 -17.25
C ARG A 502 48.60 19.75 -16.77
N ALA A 503 48.86 19.62 -15.47
CA ALA A 503 50.20 19.68 -14.88
C ALA A 503 50.90 18.32 -14.75
N ALA A 504 50.22 17.19 -15.03
CA ALA A 504 50.83 15.87 -14.96
C ALA A 504 51.77 15.62 -16.16
N PRO A 505 53.05 15.22 -15.95
CA PRO A 505 53.99 14.97 -17.03
C PRO A 505 53.54 13.75 -17.86
N ARG A 506 53.23 13.98 -19.13
CA ARG A 506 52.92 12.92 -20.10
C ARG A 506 54.21 12.17 -20.46
N ASN A 507 54.38 10.96 -19.94
CA ASN A 507 55.37 10.03 -20.48
C ASN A 507 54.93 9.54 -21.87
N PRO A 508 55.82 9.48 -22.87
CA PRO A 508 55.48 9.04 -24.22
C PRO A 508 55.16 7.53 -24.25
N PRO A 509 54.24 7.10 -25.13
CA PRO A 509 53.81 5.70 -25.18
C PRO A 509 54.91 4.79 -25.74
N THR A 510 55.31 3.79 -24.96
CA THR A 510 56.15 2.67 -25.42
C THR A 510 55.34 1.77 -26.35
N ARG A 511 55.82 1.65 -27.60
CA ARG A 511 55.30 0.76 -28.64
C ARG A 511 55.58 -0.70 -28.28
N ALA A 512 54.59 -1.42 -27.79
CA ALA A 512 54.65 -2.88 -27.63
C ALA A 512 54.07 -3.58 -28.87
N THR A 513 54.89 -4.42 -29.48
CA THR A 513 54.60 -5.30 -30.62
C THR A 513 53.58 -6.38 -30.26
N ARG A 514 52.45 -6.44 -30.99
CA ARG A 514 51.49 -7.56 -30.93
C ARG A 514 51.84 -8.60 -32.00
N GLN A 515 52.07 -9.84 -31.58
CA GLN A 515 52.05 -11.02 -32.45
C GLN A 515 50.59 -11.45 -32.75
N PRO A 516 50.32 -12.10 -33.90
CA PRO A 516 48.97 -12.51 -34.29
C PRO A 516 48.69 -13.97 -33.93
N LYS A 517 47.51 -14.27 -33.35
CA LYS A 517 46.85 -15.58 -33.41
C LYS A 517 45.33 -15.36 -33.49
N SER A 518 44.81 -15.60 -34.69
CA SER A 518 43.92 -16.72 -35.06
C SER A 518 42.44 -16.37 -34.96
N THR A 519 41.92 -15.94 -36.11
CA THR A 519 40.50 -15.78 -36.45
C THR A 519 39.80 -17.13 -36.49
N ALA A 520 38.70 -17.27 -35.74
CA ALA A 520 37.67 -18.27 -35.98
C ALA A 520 36.29 -17.61 -35.84
N LEU A 521 35.65 -17.45 -37.00
CA LEU A 521 34.22 -17.62 -37.27
C LEU A 521 33.23 -16.66 -36.58
N PHE A 522 32.83 -15.61 -37.30
CA PHE A 522 31.51 -15.00 -37.20
C PHE A 522 31.21 -14.24 -38.51
N ALA A 523 30.35 -14.79 -39.36
CA ALA A 523 29.43 -14.08 -40.27
C ALA A 523 28.91 -15.07 -41.32
N GLU A 524 27.62 -15.39 -41.27
CA GLU A 524 26.74 -15.55 -42.43
C GLU A 524 25.35 -15.98 -41.93
N TRP A 525 24.39 -15.04 -41.94
CA TRP A 525 23.00 -15.24 -42.37
C TRP A 525 22.12 -14.05 -41.97
N LEU A 526 22.04 -13.07 -42.88
CA LEU A 526 20.91 -12.16 -43.06
C LEU A 526 20.87 -11.83 -44.55
N ASP A 527 20.05 -12.54 -45.33
CA ASP A 527 19.17 -11.94 -46.34
C ASP A 527 18.31 -13.03 -47.00
N GLU A 528 17.01 -13.02 -46.69
CA GLU A 528 15.98 -13.45 -47.63
C GLU A 528 14.91 -12.35 -47.67
N GLY A 529 14.70 -11.80 -48.87
CA GLY A 529 13.38 -11.36 -49.31
C GLY A 529 13.22 -9.89 -49.68
N ALA A 530 13.59 -9.52 -50.90
CA ALA A 530 12.75 -8.70 -51.77
C ALA A 530 13.24 -8.77 -53.24
N ASP A 531 12.35 -9.31 -54.08
CA ASP A 531 12.27 -9.32 -55.55
C ASP A 531 13.22 -10.18 -56.41
#